data_AF-A0A2D8U1W0-F1
#
_entry.id   AF-A0A2D8U1W0-F1
#
_cell.length_a   1.000
_cell.length_b   1.000
_cell.length_c   1.000
_cell.angle_alpha   90.00
_cell.angle_beta   90.00
_cell.angle_gamma   90.00
#
_symmetry.space_group_name_H-M   'P 1'
#
loop_
_entity.id
_entity.type
_entity.pdbx_description
1 polymer ?
#
loop_
_entity_poly.entity_id
_entity_poly.type
_entity_poly.pdbx_seq_one_letter_code
_entity_poly.pdbx_strand_id
1 'polypeptide(L)' 'MKKKIGKAALFLGSLALIWLILGMINVVPLFIELPEVTRVRAHASLAVLLLLIGSWAFWNED' A
#
# COMPACT_ATOMS: atom_id res chain seq x y z
N MET A 1 -15.49 14.21 3.80
CA MET A 1 -15.48 12.73 3.78
C MET A 1 -14.29 12.18 2.99
N LYS A 2 -14.12 12.57 1.72
CA LYS A 2 -12.94 12.20 0.89
C LYS A 2 -11.59 12.43 1.59
N LYS A 3 -11.35 13.59 2.21
CA LYS A 3 -10.12 13.86 2.99
C LYS A 3 -9.84 12.89 4.15
N LYS A 4 -10.89 12.39 4.83
CA LYS A 4 -10.70 11.40 5.92
C LYS A 4 -10.26 10.05 5.35
N ILE A 5 -10.87 9.64 4.24
CA ILE A 5 -10.52 8.44 3.50
C ILE A 5 -9.11 8.57 2.91
N GLY A 6 -8.78 9.73 2.33
CA GLY A 6 -7.45 10.03 1.79
C GLY A 6 -6.36 10.00 2.85
N LYS A 7 -6.58 10.63 4.01
CA LYS A 7 -5.62 10.55 5.14
C LYS A 7 -5.41 9.11 5.61
N ALA A 8 -6.48 8.34 5.75
CA ALA A 8 -6.37 6.93 6.11
C ALA A 8 -5.64 6.11 5.04
N ALA A 9 -5.95 6.33 3.75
CA ALA A 9 -5.31 5.66 2.63
C ALA A 9 -3.83 6.03 2.49
N LEU A 10 -3.45 7.29 2.72
CA LEU A 10 -2.04 7.71 2.76
C LEU A 10 -1.28 7.05 3.91
N PHE A 11 -1.89 7.02 5.10
CA PHE A 11 -1.28 6.38 6.27
C PHE A 11 -1.06 4.88 6.03
N LEU A 12 -2.11 4.19 5.59
CA LEU A 12 -2.05 2.76 5.27
C LEU A 12 -1.12 2.50 4.07
N GLY A 13 -1.10 3.36 3.07
CA GLY A 13 -0.23 3.25 1.90
C GLY A 13 1.24 3.42 2.26
N SER A 14 1.56 4.34 3.16
CA SER A 14 2.91 4.50 3.71
C SER A 14 3.34 3.27 4.52
N LEU A 15 2.41 2.72 5.32
CA LEU A 15 2.66 1.49 6.07
C LEU A 15 2.87 0.29 5.14
N ALA A 16 2.07 0.17 4.07
CA ALA A 16 2.23 -0.86 3.04
C ALA A 16 3.56 -0.72 2.28
N LEU A 17 4.07 0.50 2.13
CA LEU A 17 5.36 0.76 1.49
C LEU A 17 6.54 0.32 2.37
N ILE A 18 6.48 0.57 3.68
CA ILE A 18 7.43 0.02 4.66
C ILE A 18 7.37 -1.51 4.62
N TRP A 19 6.17 -2.07 4.58
CA TRP A 19 5.96 -3.51 4.53
C TRP A 19 6.47 -4.15 3.23
N LEU A 20 6.37 -3.47 2.09
CA LEU A 20 6.99 -3.87 0.82
C LEU A 20 8.52 -3.94 0.96
N ILE A 21 9.14 -2.91 1.55
CA ILE A 21 10.59 -2.88 1.76
C ILE A 21 11.01 -4.05 2.66
N LEU A 22 10.29 -4.30 3.75
CA LEU A 22 10.53 -5.44 4.64
C LEU A 22 10.38 -6.79 3.91
N GLY A 23 9.38 -6.91 3.03
CA GLY A 23 9.18 -8.08 2.18
C GLY A 23 10.30 -8.28 1.15
N MET A 24 10.91 -7.20 0.64
CA MET A 24 12.08 -7.27 -0.26
C MET A 24 13.35 -7.74 0.46
N ILE A 25 13.54 -7.37 1.73
CA ILE A 25 14.70 -7.80 2.54
C ILE A 25 14.47 -9.12 3.32
N ASN A 26 13.34 -9.81 3.07
CA ASN A 26 12.96 -11.08 3.72
C ASN A 26 12.88 -11.02 5.26
N VAL A 27 12.55 -9.86 5.85
CA VAL A 27 12.45 -9.69 7.30
C VAL A 27 11.02 -9.98 7.79
N VAL A 28 10.80 -11.23 8.27
CA VAL A 28 9.78 -11.70 9.27
C VAL A 28 8.28 -11.48 8.92
N PRO A 29 7.34 -12.25 9.51
CA PRO A 29 6.55 -13.31 8.88
C PRO A 29 5.24 -12.82 8.20
N LEU A 30 5.11 -11.54 7.86
CA LEU A 30 3.89 -10.98 7.27
C LEU A 30 3.92 -11.21 5.76
N PHE A 31 3.93 -12.46 5.33
CA PHE A 31 3.87 -12.80 3.91
C PHE A 31 2.43 -13.11 3.54
N ILE A 32 1.82 -12.26 2.71
CA ILE A 32 0.64 -12.67 1.96
C ILE A 32 1.12 -13.54 0.81
N GLU A 33 0.92 -14.85 0.94
CA GLU A 33 1.11 -15.82 -0.13
C GLU A 33 -0.19 -15.93 -0.92
N LEU A 34 -0.24 -15.22 -2.04
CA LEU A 34 -1.28 -15.40 -3.03
C LEU A 34 -0.80 -16.48 -4.01
N PRO A 35 -1.64 -17.46 -4.36
CA PRO A 35 -1.29 -18.45 -5.38
C PRO A 35 -0.95 -17.74 -6.70
N GLU A 36 0.04 -18.26 -7.43
CA GLU A 36 0.49 -17.77 -8.75
C GLU A 36 1.19 -16.40 -8.80
N VAL A 37 1.33 -15.68 -7.68
CA VAL A 37 2.06 -14.41 -7.63
C VAL A 37 3.27 -14.48 -6.72
N THR A 38 4.35 -13.78 -7.10
CA THR A 38 5.48 -13.63 -6.18
C THR A 38 5.03 -12.82 -4.97
N ARG A 39 5.52 -13.20 -3.78
CA ARG A 39 5.19 -12.51 -2.52
C ARG A 39 5.37 -11.00 -2.66
N VAL A 40 6.49 -10.55 -3.21
CA VAL A 40 6.80 -9.12 -3.43
C VAL A 40 5.76 -8.43 -4.32
N ARG A 41 5.22 -9.11 -5.34
CA ARG A 41 4.21 -8.55 -6.27
C ARG A 41 2.90 -8.25 -5.55
N ALA A 42 2.47 -9.13 -4.63
CA ALA A 42 1.27 -8.89 -3.81
C ALA A 42 1.40 -7.64 -2.93
N HIS A 43 2.56 -7.44 -2.30
CA HIS A 43 2.81 -6.29 -1.42
C HIS A 43 2.86 -4.99 -2.23
N ALA A 44 3.49 -5.04 -3.42
CA ALA A 44 3.59 -3.90 -4.31
C ALA A 44 2.21 -3.47 -4.83
N SER A 45 1.37 -4.41 -5.26
CA SER A 45 0.00 -4.10 -5.71
C SER A 45 -0.84 -3.43 -4.62
N LEU A 46 -0.72 -3.90 -3.37
CA LEU A 46 -1.45 -3.32 -2.24
C LEU A 46 -0.98 -1.90 -1.93
N ALA A 47 0.34 -1.68 -1.88
CA ALA A 47 0.91 -0.34 -1.67
C ALA A 47 0.45 0.64 -2.77
N VAL A 48 0.51 0.23 -4.04
CA VAL A 48 0.10 1.06 -5.17
C VAL A 48 -1.38 1.41 -5.11
N LEU A 49 -2.26 0.44 -4.79
CA LEU A 49 -3.70 0.69 -4.66
C LEU A 49 -4.01 1.73 -3.56
N LEU A 50 -3.38 1.61 -2.40
CA LEU A 50 -3.58 2.56 -1.30
C LEU A 50 -3.07 3.96 -1.64
N LEU A 51 -1.93 4.06 -2.32
CA LEU A 51 -1.38 5.33 -2.78
C LEU A 51 -2.22 5.97 -3.88
N LEU A 52 -2.81 5.17 -4.79
CA LEU A 52 -3.76 5.66 -5.80
C LEU A 52 -5.03 6.23 -5.15
N ILE A 53 -5.57 5.54 -4.14
CA ILE A 53 -6.74 6.03 -3.38
C ILE A 53 -6.38 7.32 -2.64
N GLY A 54 -5.19 7.38 -2.03
CA GLY A 54 -4.65 8.59 -1.42
C GLY A 54 -4.56 9.74 -2.43
N SER A 55 -3.91 9.49 -3.58
CA SER A 55 -3.78 10.46 -4.67
C SER A 55 -5.14 10.96 -5.14
N TRP A 56 -6.11 10.08 -5.41
CA TRP A 56 -7.46 10.45 -5.79
C TRP A 56 -8.15 11.33 -4.74
N ALA A 57 -7.94 11.03 -3.46
CA ALA A 57 -8.58 11.75 -2.38
C ALA A 57 -8.03 13.17 -2.17
N PHE A 58 -6.83 13.48 -2.68
CA PHE A 58 -6.19 14.81 -2.64
C PHE A 58 -5.98 15.44 -4.03
N TRP A 59 -6.43 14.79 -5.10
CA TRP A 59 -6.26 15.27 -6.47
C TRP A 59 -7.23 16.40 -6.80
N ASN A 60 -6.72 17.45 -7.46
CA ASN A 60 -7.50 18.60 -7.94
C ASN A 60 -8.33 19.26 -6.83
N GLU A 61 -7.67 19.53 -5.70
CA GLU A 61 -8.22 20.37 -4.63
C GLU A 61 -7.88 21.84 -4.93
N ASP A 62 -8.93 22.67 -5.05
CA ASP A 62 -8.84 24.14 -4.91
C ASP A 62 -8.69 24.53 -3.42
#